data_AF-A0A816H3D1-F1
#
_entry.id   AF-A0A816H3D1-F1
#
_cell.length_a   1.000
_cell.length_b   1.000
_cell.length_c   1.000
_cell.angle_alpha   90.00
_cell.angle_beta   90.00
_cell.angle_gamma   90.00
#
_symmetry.space_group_name_H-M   'P 1'
#
loop_
_entity.id
_entity.type
_entity.pdbx_description
1 polymer ?
#
loop_
_entity_poly.entity_id
_entity_poly.type
_entity_poly.pdbx_seq_one_letter_code
_entity_poly.pdbx_strand_id
1 'polypeptide(L)'
;MNIPETSKQTPRNIVIKKANDGFGFNVRGQVVEGGQIKAIHGTLYAPLQHVSAVSNESAAEKAGLCIGDKILRVNEVDVEGAPHKQVVDLIKNCNGDLHLLVIASAGDEKSNDTYSTEESSENSNDYTDRRSLAITIPDYTLVEAKEGKYHVFNIHIAGRHLNSRRYREFSSLHQQLKQEFPDFPFSSLPKKWPFKLSDQQLDTRRRGLEQYLDKICSVRVISDCDLVQEFLSADVYQDDSVSIDIEIKIMLPDRSLSIFKIKRLSTANQVYEILIKKIGLPEPCAPYFYLFEMLDDGFERKLHSDEYPHRIFIQNCCTANTTCLCLRKLIFSPTIENQLLKYQLARDYIYREAVDQLSRSENFTINQRSTLKTFDEIEYIKYAQTLTDIYNTITFPLCPCSSRKDNGCIIVSLNSARLRLHACSADGKLEEGHTADFEWAIIQRYYIQGQYFIFEYKRSTMDTAKPVKLQTLFTQFMYDCFQCIYREIQAINNMNK
;
A
#
# COMPACT_ATOMS: atom_id res chain seq x y z
N MET A 1 -19.55 -16.84 -52.76
CA MET A 1 -19.68 -15.37 -52.91
C MET A 1 -21.01 -14.99 -52.29
N ASN A 2 -21.18 -14.15 -51.29
CA ASN A 2 -20.26 -13.29 -50.52
C ASN A 2 -20.73 -13.34 -49.06
N ILE A 3 -19.80 -13.53 -48.13
CA ILE A 3 -19.99 -13.20 -46.72
C ILE A 3 -19.83 -11.67 -46.64
N PRO A 4 -20.70 -10.92 -45.94
CA PRO A 4 -20.54 -9.47 -45.83
C PRO A 4 -19.25 -9.16 -45.07
N GLU A 5 -18.43 -8.29 -45.63
CA GLU A 5 -17.25 -7.74 -44.97
C GLU A 5 -17.65 -7.11 -43.63
N THR A 6 -17.12 -7.65 -42.53
CA THR A 6 -17.14 -6.99 -41.24
C THR A 6 -16.38 -5.68 -41.39
N SER A 7 -17.11 -4.57 -41.29
CA SER A 7 -16.55 -3.22 -41.31
C SER A 7 -15.45 -3.10 -40.26
N LYS A 8 -14.19 -3.01 -40.70
CA LYS A 8 -13.07 -2.60 -39.85
C LYS A 8 -13.43 -1.23 -39.26
N GLN A 9 -13.75 -1.17 -37.96
CA GLN A 9 -13.90 0.11 -37.27
C GLN A 9 -12.53 0.79 -37.24
N THR A 10 -12.37 1.80 -38.08
CA THR A 10 -11.17 2.62 -38.22
C THR A 10 -11.07 3.62 -37.07
N PRO A 11 -9.85 4.08 -36.71
CA PRO A 11 -9.67 5.16 -35.75
C PRO A 11 -10.52 6.39 -36.10
N ARG A 12 -11.20 6.96 -35.11
CA ARG A 12 -12.09 8.12 -35.25
C ARG A 12 -11.44 9.36 -34.65
N ASN A 13 -11.50 10.48 -35.36
CA ASN A 13 -11.10 11.78 -34.83
C ASN A 13 -12.31 12.43 -34.14
N ILE A 14 -12.14 12.84 -32.89
CA ILE A 14 -13.14 13.51 -32.07
C ILE A 14 -12.59 14.87 -31.67
N VAL A 15 -13.37 15.93 -31.87
CA VAL A 15 -13.01 17.30 -31.48
C VAL A 15 -13.97 17.77 -30.41
N ILE A 16 -13.46 18.03 -29.21
CA ILE A 16 -14.25 18.42 -28.04
C ILE A 16 -13.95 19.87 -27.70
N LYS A 17 -14.97 20.73 -27.76
CA LYS A 17 -14.84 22.13 -27.35
C LYS A 17 -14.93 22.25 -25.83
N LYS A 18 -14.00 22.96 -25.20
CA LYS A 18 -13.99 23.12 -23.74
C LYS A 18 -15.22 23.89 -23.27
N ALA A 19 -15.99 23.30 -22.35
CA ALA A 19 -17.10 23.94 -21.67
C ALA A 19 -16.66 24.49 -20.29
N ASN A 20 -17.55 25.22 -19.61
CA ASN A 20 -17.25 25.85 -18.32
C ASN A 20 -16.90 24.84 -17.20
N ASP A 21 -17.39 23.61 -17.34
CA ASP A 21 -17.17 22.45 -16.47
C ASP A 21 -16.08 21.48 -16.99
N GLY A 22 -15.36 21.86 -18.05
CA GLY A 22 -14.31 21.05 -18.68
C GLY A 22 -14.77 20.35 -19.95
N PHE A 23 -14.27 19.13 -20.18
CA PHE A 23 -14.64 18.33 -21.37
C PHE A 23 -15.74 17.29 -21.08
N GLY A 24 -16.01 16.99 -19.81
CA GLY A 24 -17.11 16.11 -19.38
C GLY A 24 -16.92 14.61 -19.68
N PHE A 25 -15.69 14.11 -19.57
CA PHE A 25 -15.40 12.68 -19.63
C PHE A 25 -14.24 12.31 -18.69
N ASN A 26 -14.18 11.04 -18.29
CA ASN A 26 -13.10 10.49 -17.49
C ASN A 26 -12.24 9.54 -18.29
N VAL A 27 -10.95 9.50 -17.96
CA VAL A 27 -9.96 8.59 -18.56
C VAL A 27 -9.51 7.58 -17.51
N ARG A 28 -9.32 6.31 -17.88
CA ARG A 28 -8.70 5.28 -17.03
C ARG A 28 -7.75 4.41 -17.86
N GLY A 29 -6.81 3.77 -17.16
CA GLY A 29 -5.89 2.79 -17.73
C GLY A 29 -4.67 2.58 -16.84
N GLN A 30 -4.44 1.34 -16.41
CA GLN A 30 -3.18 0.95 -15.77
C GLN A 30 -2.14 0.70 -16.87
N VAL A 31 -1.32 1.72 -17.15
CA VAL A 31 -0.22 1.60 -18.10
C VAL A 31 1.07 1.89 -17.36
N VAL A 32 1.91 0.85 -17.28
CA VAL A 32 3.33 0.96 -16.97
C VAL A 32 4.04 1.12 -18.31
N GLU A 33 5.00 2.02 -18.42
CA GLU A 33 5.81 2.20 -19.64
C GLU A 33 6.42 0.83 -20.03
N GLY A 34 6.13 0.34 -21.25
CA GLY A 34 6.53 -0.99 -21.72
C GLY A 34 5.61 -2.17 -21.35
N GLY A 35 4.35 -1.93 -20.95
CA GLY A 35 3.38 -3.00 -20.65
C GLY A 35 3.00 -3.88 -21.86
N GLN A 36 2.30 -4.99 -21.59
CA GLN A 36 1.97 -6.01 -22.61
C GLN A 36 1.19 -5.44 -23.81
N ILE A 37 1.67 -5.74 -25.02
CA ILE A 37 1.02 -5.40 -26.29
C ILE A 37 -0.30 -6.17 -26.43
N LYS A 38 -1.39 -5.47 -26.77
CA LYS A 38 -2.72 -6.06 -26.96
C LYS A 38 -3.18 -5.90 -28.41
N ALA A 39 -3.70 -6.98 -28.98
CA ALA A 39 -4.36 -6.91 -30.28
C ALA A 39 -5.74 -6.25 -30.12
N ILE A 40 -5.95 -5.12 -30.81
CA ILE A 40 -7.25 -4.48 -30.95
C ILE A 40 -7.60 -4.52 -32.43
N HIS A 41 -8.65 -5.27 -32.76
CA HIS A 41 -9.10 -5.47 -34.15
C HIS A 41 -7.99 -5.97 -35.10
N GLY A 42 -7.15 -6.89 -34.62
CA GLY A 42 -6.08 -7.51 -35.41
C GLY A 42 -4.84 -6.63 -35.61
N THR A 43 -4.81 -5.42 -35.05
CA THR A 43 -3.62 -4.56 -34.99
C THR A 43 -3.09 -4.56 -33.55
N LEU A 44 -1.78 -4.69 -33.41
CA LEU A 44 -1.11 -4.70 -32.11
C LEU A 44 -0.88 -3.25 -31.65
N TYR A 45 -1.34 -2.94 -30.44
CA TYR A 45 -1.09 -1.67 -29.77
C TYR A 45 -0.47 -1.95 -28.40
N ALA A 46 0.49 -1.14 -27.97
CA ALA A 46 0.88 -1.04 -26.58
C ALA A 46 -0.33 -0.60 -25.72
N PRO A 47 -0.24 -0.70 -24.39
CA PRO A 47 -1.37 -0.39 -23.53
C PRO A 47 -1.87 1.06 -23.74
N LEU A 48 -3.18 1.21 -23.95
CA LEU A 48 -3.84 2.50 -24.17
C LEU A 48 -4.71 2.89 -22.97
N GLN A 49 -4.84 4.19 -22.74
CA GLN A 49 -5.87 4.74 -21.88
C GLN A 49 -7.24 4.64 -22.58
N HIS A 50 -8.32 4.55 -21.82
CA HIS A 50 -9.68 4.51 -22.35
C HIS A 50 -10.61 5.46 -21.62
N VAL A 51 -11.70 5.83 -22.27
CA VAL A 51 -12.78 6.64 -21.71
C VAL A 51 -13.60 5.78 -20.75
N SER A 52 -13.63 6.13 -19.48
CA SER A 52 -14.31 5.35 -18.43
C SER A 52 -15.71 5.86 -18.10
N ALA A 53 -15.97 7.14 -18.37
CA ALA A 53 -17.27 7.76 -18.23
C ALA A 53 -17.37 8.94 -19.19
N VAL A 54 -18.57 9.21 -19.68
CA VAL A 54 -18.92 10.43 -20.42
C VAL A 54 -20.15 10.99 -19.73
N SER A 55 -20.09 12.25 -19.30
CA SER A 55 -21.18 12.91 -18.59
C SER A 55 -22.33 13.24 -19.56
N ASN A 56 -23.57 13.05 -19.12
CA ASN A 56 -24.75 13.39 -19.91
C ASN A 56 -24.78 14.89 -20.25
N GLU A 57 -25.17 15.20 -21.49
CA GLU A 57 -25.22 16.53 -22.11
C GLU A 57 -23.87 17.27 -22.19
N SER A 58 -22.76 16.58 -21.88
CA SER A 58 -21.43 17.17 -21.87
C SER A 58 -20.91 17.50 -23.27
N ALA A 59 -19.83 18.30 -23.31
CA ALA A 59 -19.11 18.57 -24.55
C ALA A 59 -18.59 17.27 -25.20
N ALA A 60 -18.11 16.30 -24.41
CA ALA A 60 -17.64 15.02 -24.89
C ALA A 60 -18.73 14.15 -25.51
N GLU A 61 -19.92 14.08 -24.87
CA GLU A 61 -21.06 13.35 -25.43
C GLU A 61 -21.50 13.97 -26.76
N LYS A 62 -21.64 15.31 -26.80
CA LYS A 62 -22.00 16.06 -28.02
C LYS A 62 -20.96 15.90 -29.14
N ALA A 63 -19.70 15.65 -28.81
CA ALA A 63 -18.63 15.37 -29.76
C ALA A 63 -18.59 13.90 -30.22
N GLY A 64 -19.42 13.02 -29.65
CA GLY A 64 -19.52 11.61 -30.03
C GLY A 64 -18.47 10.71 -29.38
N LEU A 65 -17.90 11.12 -28.24
CA LEU A 65 -17.02 10.28 -27.43
C LEU A 65 -17.86 9.25 -26.67
N CYS A 66 -17.49 7.98 -26.75
CA CYS A 66 -18.21 6.90 -26.09
C CYS A 66 -17.41 6.31 -24.93
N ILE A 67 -18.11 5.80 -23.92
CA ILE A 67 -17.50 4.98 -22.87
C ILE A 67 -16.86 3.75 -23.52
N GLY A 68 -15.62 3.45 -23.15
CA GLY A 68 -14.81 2.37 -23.70
C GLY A 68 -13.94 2.77 -24.91
N ASP A 69 -14.08 3.99 -25.46
CA ASP A 69 -13.18 4.47 -26.51
C ASP A 69 -11.73 4.48 -26.00
N LYS A 70 -10.82 3.84 -26.73
CA LYS A 70 -9.38 3.80 -26.41
C LYS A 70 -8.67 4.94 -27.11
N ILE A 71 -7.90 5.73 -26.37
CA ILE A 71 -7.25 6.94 -26.85
C ILE A 71 -5.89 6.58 -27.42
N LEU A 72 -5.72 6.77 -28.72
CA LEU A 72 -4.44 6.61 -29.44
C LEU A 72 -3.63 7.91 -29.41
N ARG A 73 -4.29 9.05 -29.54
CA ARG A 73 -3.63 10.35 -29.70
C ARG A 73 -4.41 11.43 -28.96
N VAL A 74 -3.67 12.30 -28.26
CA VAL A 74 -4.20 13.53 -27.67
C VAL A 74 -3.53 14.70 -28.38
N ASN A 75 -4.33 15.49 -29.09
CA ASN A 75 -3.89 16.48 -30.06
C ASN A 75 -2.96 15.86 -31.10
N GLU A 76 -1.74 16.37 -31.22
CA GLU A 76 -0.71 15.85 -32.13
C GLU A 76 0.24 14.84 -31.47
N VAL A 77 -0.01 14.45 -30.21
CA VAL A 77 0.87 13.57 -29.42
C VAL A 77 0.30 12.16 -29.31
N ASP A 78 1.03 11.17 -29.82
CA ASP A 78 0.74 9.74 -29.65
C ASP A 78 0.90 9.34 -28.18
N VAL A 79 -0.10 8.64 -27.63
CA VAL A 79 -0.15 8.24 -26.23
C VAL A 79 -0.16 6.72 -26.04
N GLU A 80 0.24 5.97 -27.06
CA GLU A 80 0.45 4.53 -26.97
C GLU A 80 1.55 4.20 -25.94
N GLY A 81 1.19 3.41 -24.90
CA GLY A 81 2.10 3.07 -23.81
C GLY A 81 2.34 4.20 -22.79
N ALA A 82 1.70 5.35 -22.94
CA ALA A 82 1.87 6.49 -22.03
C ALA A 82 1.20 6.26 -20.65
N PRO A 83 1.85 6.66 -19.55
CA PRO A 83 1.26 6.57 -18.22
C PRO A 83 0.04 7.49 -18.09
N HIS A 84 -0.88 7.11 -17.21
CA HIS A 84 -2.15 7.83 -16.99
C HIS A 84 -1.95 9.33 -16.75
N LYS A 85 -0.98 9.69 -15.91
CA LYS A 85 -0.65 11.09 -15.60
C LYS A 85 -0.32 11.90 -16.86
N GLN A 86 0.50 11.35 -17.77
CA GLN A 86 0.88 12.06 -19.00
C GLN A 86 -0.33 12.33 -19.90
N VAL A 87 -1.22 11.34 -20.07
CA VAL A 87 -2.43 11.50 -20.90
C VAL A 87 -3.38 12.52 -20.29
N VAL A 88 -3.57 12.49 -18.97
CA VAL A 88 -4.38 13.49 -18.25
C VAL A 88 -3.77 14.89 -18.33
N ASP A 89 -2.45 15.01 -18.18
CA ASP A 89 -1.77 16.31 -18.27
C ASP A 89 -1.89 16.90 -19.68
N LEU A 90 -1.78 16.09 -20.74
CA LEU A 90 -2.01 16.53 -22.12
C LEU A 90 -3.44 17.04 -22.36
N ILE A 91 -4.44 16.37 -21.76
CA ILE A 91 -5.85 16.78 -21.87
C ILE A 91 -6.09 18.07 -21.07
N LYS A 92 -5.60 18.15 -19.83
CA LYS A 92 -5.81 19.31 -18.93
C LYS A 92 -5.12 20.58 -19.42
N ASN A 93 -3.92 20.44 -19.98
CA ASN A 93 -3.13 21.56 -20.48
C ASN A 93 -3.50 21.97 -21.92
N CYS A 94 -4.58 21.41 -22.47
CA CYS A 94 -5.11 21.81 -23.77
C CYS A 94 -5.70 23.23 -23.70
N ASN A 95 -5.08 24.15 -24.44
CA ASN A 95 -5.56 25.52 -24.63
C ASN A 95 -6.44 25.56 -25.89
N GLY A 96 -7.73 25.28 -25.75
CA GLY A 96 -8.71 25.35 -26.84
C GLY A 96 -9.50 24.06 -27.03
N ASP A 97 -9.74 23.69 -28.29
CA ASP A 97 -10.44 22.47 -28.67
C ASP A 97 -9.51 21.25 -28.50
N LEU A 98 -10.02 20.21 -27.85
CA LEU A 98 -9.29 18.96 -27.63
C LEU A 98 -9.51 18.03 -28.82
N HIS A 99 -8.44 17.63 -29.49
CA HIS A 99 -8.48 16.66 -30.58
C HIS A 99 -8.08 15.27 -30.06
N LEU A 100 -8.95 14.27 -30.19
CA LEU A 100 -8.66 12.88 -29.81
C LEU A 100 -8.73 11.97 -31.02
N LEU A 101 -7.76 11.07 -31.16
CA LEU A 101 -7.87 9.91 -32.04
C LEU A 101 -8.22 8.70 -31.19
N VAL A 102 -9.36 8.06 -31.45
CA VAL A 102 -9.85 6.93 -30.63
C VAL A 102 -10.20 5.69 -31.44
N ILE A 103 -10.12 4.51 -30.82
CA ILE A 103 -10.66 3.26 -31.34
C ILE A 103 -11.80 2.80 -30.44
N ALA A 104 -12.96 2.50 -31.02
CA ALA A 104 -14.08 1.93 -30.29
C ALA A 104 -13.70 0.56 -29.70
N SER A 105 -14.03 0.33 -28.42
CA SER A 105 -13.99 -1.03 -27.87
C SER A 105 -15.23 -1.78 -28.39
N ALA A 106 -15.04 -2.96 -28.98
CA ALA A 106 -16.14 -3.86 -29.31
C ALA A 106 -17.03 -4.06 -28.06
N GLY A 107 -18.34 -3.86 -28.25
CA GLY A 107 -19.26 -3.47 -27.19
C GLY A 107 -19.56 -4.50 -26.11
N ASP A 108 -19.83 -3.98 -24.92
CA ASP A 108 -20.78 -4.54 -23.95
C ASP A 108 -21.94 -3.55 -23.82
N GLU A 109 -22.91 -3.65 -24.73
CA GLU A 109 -24.22 -3.04 -24.56
C GLU A 109 -25.05 -3.90 -23.59
N LYS A 110 -25.38 -3.33 -22.42
CA LYS A 110 -26.71 -3.33 -21.75
C LYS A 110 -26.59 -3.34 -20.21
N SER A 111 -26.76 -2.16 -19.61
CA SER A 111 -27.56 -1.98 -18.39
C SER A 111 -28.06 -0.54 -18.38
N ASN A 112 -29.27 -0.35 -18.92
CA ASN A 112 -30.06 0.86 -18.67
C ASN A 112 -30.48 0.83 -17.20
N ASP A 113 -29.86 1.66 -16.36
CA ASP A 113 -30.44 2.02 -15.07
C ASP A 113 -30.86 3.49 -15.11
N THR A 114 -32.16 3.66 -14.94
CA THR A 114 -32.92 4.90 -14.93
C THR A 114 -32.48 5.75 -13.74
N TYR A 115 -32.08 7.00 -13.99
CA TYR A 115 -31.88 8.00 -12.94
C TYR A 115 -33.23 8.35 -12.32
N SER A 116 -33.47 7.87 -11.11
CA SER A 116 -34.50 8.42 -10.23
C SER A 116 -33.83 9.32 -9.19
N THR A 117 -34.21 10.59 -9.28
CA THR A 117 -34.05 11.73 -8.38
C THR A 117 -33.51 11.44 -6.98
N GLU A 118 -32.38 12.08 -6.66
CA GLU A 118 -31.76 12.13 -5.34
C GLU A 118 -32.52 13.06 -4.39
N GLU A 119 -32.89 12.55 -3.21
CA GLU A 119 -32.98 13.34 -1.99
C GLU A 119 -32.18 12.62 -0.87
N SER A 120 -31.09 13.29 -0.46
CA SER A 120 -30.45 13.27 0.87
C SER A 120 -30.00 11.94 1.52
N SER A 121 -28.68 11.70 1.52
CA SER A 121 -27.96 11.09 2.65
C SER A 121 -26.44 11.25 2.52
N GLU A 122 -25.82 11.93 3.49
CA GLU A 122 -24.38 12.30 3.56
C GLU A 122 -23.39 11.14 3.81
N ASN A 123 -23.66 9.90 3.36
CA ASN A 123 -22.75 8.76 3.57
C ASN A 123 -22.58 7.91 2.30
N SER A 124 -22.35 8.54 1.14
CA SER A 124 -22.02 7.78 -0.07
C SER A 124 -20.56 7.30 0.00
N ASN A 125 -20.36 6.04 0.41
CA ASN A 125 -19.06 5.39 0.36
C ASN A 125 -18.56 5.28 -1.10
N ASP A 126 -17.29 5.60 -1.35
CA ASP A 126 -16.68 5.43 -2.66
C ASP A 126 -16.36 3.94 -2.94
N TYR A 127 -17.22 3.28 -3.72
CA TYR A 127 -17.05 1.89 -4.15
C TYR A 127 -16.25 1.73 -5.45
N THR A 128 -15.71 2.83 -5.99
CA THR A 128 -14.99 2.82 -7.26
C THR A 128 -13.53 2.38 -7.12
N ASP A 129 -13.00 2.41 -5.90
CA ASP A 129 -11.68 1.90 -5.55
C ASP A 129 -11.69 0.36 -5.53
N ARG A 130 -11.17 -0.22 -6.62
CA ARG A 130 -11.11 -1.66 -6.82
C ARG A 130 -9.68 -2.19 -6.92
N ARG A 131 -9.47 -3.37 -6.32
CA ARG A 131 -8.21 -4.14 -6.36
C ARG A 131 -8.45 -5.55 -6.86
N SER A 132 -7.43 -6.13 -7.48
CA SER A 132 -7.44 -7.54 -7.86
C SER A 132 -6.83 -8.38 -6.74
N LEU A 133 -7.62 -9.25 -6.14
CA LEU A 133 -7.16 -10.20 -5.12
C LEU A 133 -7.26 -11.61 -5.64
N ALA A 134 -6.19 -12.39 -5.50
CA ALA A 134 -6.20 -13.81 -5.84
C ALA A 134 -6.86 -14.64 -4.73
N ILE A 135 -8.10 -14.31 -4.36
CA ILE A 135 -8.87 -15.07 -3.37
C ILE A 135 -9.49 -16.30 -4.03
N THR A 136 -9.31 -17.46 -3.41
CA THR A 136 -9.82 -18.73 -3.91
C THR A 136 -10.37 -19.58 -2.77
N ILE A 137 -11.26 -20.49 -3.11
CA ILE A 137 -11.75 -21.55 -2.23
C ILE A 137 -11.53 -22.86 -2.97
N PRO A 138 -10.31 -23.42 -3.01
CA PRO A 138 -9.98 -24.57 -3.85
C PRO A 138 -10.76 -25.82 -3.46
N ASP A 139 -11.08 -26.01 -2.19
CA ASP A 139 -11.71 -27.22 -1.67
C ASP A 139 -12.58 -26.97 -0.43
N TYR A 140 -13.17 -28.06 0.08
CA TYR A 140 -13.99 -28.08 1.29
C TYR A 140 -13.74 -29.34 2.10
N THR A 141 -13.83 -29.24 3.43
CA THR A 141 -13.58 -30.33 4.37
C THR A 141 -14.83 -30.63 5.19
N LEU A 142 -15.13 -31.91 5.43
CA LEU A 142 -16.16 -32.31 6.39
C LEU A 142 -15.58 -32.26 7.80
N VAL A 143 -16.16 -31.44 8.68
CA VAL A 143 -15.77 -31.30 10.09
C VAL A 143 -16.81 -31.97 10.96
N GLU A 144 -16.35 -32.73 11.95
CA GLU A 144 -17.17 -33.35 12.99
C GLU A 144 -16.92 -32.60 14.30
N ALA A 145 -17.90 -31.83 14.74
CA ALA A 145 -17.83 -31.07 15.99
C ALA A 145 -18.93 -31.52 16.96
N LYS A 146 -18.92 -30.96 18.19
CA LYS A 146 -19.92 -31.25 19.23
C LYS A 146 -21.37 -31.01 18.74
N GLU A 147 -21.55 -30.09 17.80
CA GLU A 147 -22.86 -29.70 17.22
C GLU A 147 -23.30 -30.58 16.04
N GLY A 148 -22.47 -31.54 15.61
CA GLY A 148 -22.73 -32.42 14.47
C GLY A 148 -21.73 -32.25 13.32
N LYS A 149 -22.07 -32.84 12.17
CA LYS A 149 -21.23 -32.86 10.96
C LYS A 149 -21.61 -31.73 10.01
N TYR A 150 -20.64 -30.93 9.59
CA TYR A 150 -20.84 -29.86 8.60
C TYR A 150 -19.60 -29.67 7.72
N HIS A 151 -19.83 -29.11 6.52
CA HIS A 151 -18.73 -28.75 5.61
C HIS A 151 -18.22 -27.34 5.90
N VAL A 152 -16.89 -27.20 5.90
CA VAL A 152 -16.18 -25.93 5.88
C VAL A 152 -15.49 -25.74 4.53
N PHE A 153 -15.42 -24.51 4.06
CA PHE A 153 -14.82 -24.10 2.81
C PHE A 153 -13.47 -23.46 3.11
N ASN A 154 -12.40 -23.96 2.50
CA ASN A 154 -11.03 -23.55 2.83
C ASN A 154 -10.65 -22.35 1.98
N ILE A 155 -10.57 -21.17 2.59
CA ILE A 155 -10.31 -19.90 1.92
C ILE A 155 -8.80 -19.72 1.77
N HIS A 156 -8.35 -19.34 0.59
CA HIS A 156 -6.96 -19.07 0.26
C HIS A 156 -6.84 -17.68 -0.37
N ILE A 157 -5.71 -17.00 -0.15
CA ILE A 157 -5.33 -15.78 -0.88
C ILE A 157 -3.92 -15.96 -1.44
N ALA A 158 -3.76 -15.64 -2.72
CA ALA A 158 -2.49 -15.77 -3.46
C ALA A 158 -1.87 -17.17 -3.30
N GLY A 159 -2.73 -18.21 -3.33
CA GLY A 159 -2.34 -19.61 -3.20
C GLY A 159 -2.00 -20.09 -1.78
N ARG A 160 -2.21 -19.26 -0.74
CA ARG A 160 -1.95 -19.63 0.67
C ARG A 160 -3.25 -19.75 1.44
N HIS A 161 -3.37 -20.78 2.28
CA HIS A 161 -4.53 -20.99 3.16
C HIS A 161 -4.64 -19.86 4.19
N LEU A 162 -5.83 -19.26 4.31
CA LEU A 162 -6.16 -18.24 5.30
C LEU A 162 -6.89 -18.84 6.50
N ASN A 163 -8.06 -19.42 6.23
CA ASN A 163 -8.94 -20.02 7.23
C ASN A 163 -9.96 -20.95 6.57
N SER A 164 -10.85 -21.53 7.39
CA SER A 164 -11.93 -22.39 6.94
C SER A 164 -13.26 -21.98 7.56
N ARG A 165 -14.29 -21.81 6.73
CA ARG A 165 -15.60 -21.27 7.14
C ARG A 165 -16.76 -22.15 6.72
N ARG A 166 -17.74 -22.38 7.59
CA ARG A 166 -19.01 -23.02 7.20
C ARG A 166 -19.91 -21.99 6.51
N TYR A 167 -20.81 -22.47 5.65
CA TYR A 167 -21.73 -21.61 4.90
C TYR A 167 -22.51 -20.59 5.77
N ARG A 168 -22.91 -20.95 7.00
CA ARG A 168 -23.67 -20.05 7.88
C ARG A 168 -22.88 -18.77 8.22
N GLU A 169 -21.55 -18.84 8.30
CA GLU A 169 -20.70 -17.69 8.58
C GLU A 169 -20.68 -16.72 7.39
N PHE A 170 -20.55 -17.22 6.16
CA PHE A 170 -20.72 -16.41 4.94
C PHE A 170 -22.09 -15.72 4.90
N SER A 171 -23.14 -16.45 5.26
CA SER A 171 -24.50 -15.92 5.32
C SER A 171 -24.64 -14.82 6.39
N SER A 172 -23.94 -14.93 7.51
CA SER A 172 -23.92 -13.91 8.57
C SER A 172 -23.18 -12.66 8.11
N LEU A 173 -21.97 -12.83 7.56
CA LEU A 173 -21.16 -11.75 6.99
C LEU A 173 -21.97 -10.95 5.96
N HIS A 174 -22.64 -11.63 5.04
CA HIS A 174 -23.45 -10.97 4.01
C HIS A 174 -24.60 -10.14 4.57
N GLN A 175 -25.24 -10.60 5.65
CA GLN A 175 -26.32 -9.85 6.28
C GLN A 175 -25.78 -8.60 6.98
N GLN A 176 -24.63 -8.71 7.66
CA GLN A 176 -23.99 -7.58 8.33
C GLN A 176 -23.46 -6.56 7.31
N LEU A 177 -22.81 -7.01 6.24
CA LEU A 177 -22.33 -6.13 5.16
C LEU A 177 -23.47 -5.39 4.44
N LYS A 178 -24.64 -6.02 4.27
CA LYS A 178 -25.83 -5.34 3.75
C LYS A 178 -26.37 -4.25 4.66
N GLN A 179 -26.14 -4.36 5.97
CA GLN A 179 -26.52 -3.32 6.92
C GLN A 179 -25.50 -2.18 6.93
N GLU A 180 -24.20 -2.51 6.81
CA GLU A 180 -23.10 -1.52 6.82
C GLU A 180 -23.00 -0.75 5.49
N PHE A 181 -23.29 -1.41 4.36
CA PHE A 181 -23.20 -0.84 3.02
C PHE A 181 -24.54 -0.99 2.26
N PRO A 182 -25.62 -0.31 2.69
CA PRO A 182 -26.96 -0.51 2.12
C PRO A 182 -27.02 -0.18 0.62
N ASP A 183 -26.20 0.78 0.17
CA ASP A 183 -26.18 1.27 -1.21
C ASP A 183 -25.29 0.41 -2.14
N PHE A 184 -24.57 -0.58 -1.58
CA PHE A 184 -23.71 -1.45 -2.38
C PHE A 184 -24.50 -2.61 -3.00
N PRO A 185 -24.39 -2.84 -4.33
CA PRO A 185 -25.11 -3.92 -5.01
C PRO A 185 -24.44 -5.30 -4.78
N PHE A 186 -24.64 -5.87 -3.60
CA PHE A 186 -24.13 -7.20 -3.25
C PHE A 186 -24.65 -8.29 -4.20
N SER A 187 -23.75 -9.20 -4.61
CA SER A 187 -24.16 -10.42 -5.30
C SER A 187 -25.01 -11.31 -4.40
N SER A 188 -25.90 -12.10 -5.00
CA SER A 188 -26.69 -13.08 -4.25
C SER A 188 -25.79 -14.20 -3.74
N LEU A 189 -25.83 -14.47 -2.43
CA LEU A 189 -25.25 -15.69 -1.89
C LEU A 189 -25.99 -16.94 -2.40
N PRO A 190 -25.30 -18.08 -2.57
CA PRO A 190 -25.94 -19.37 -2.81
C PRO A 190 -27.02 -19.62 -1.74
N LYS A 191 -28.24 -20.01 -2.11
CA LYS A 191 -29.34 -20.19 -1.15
C LYS A 191 -29.07 -21.31 -0.13
N LYS A 192 -29.58 -21.16 1.09
CA LYS A 192 -29.65 -22.27 2.07
C LYS A 192 -30.50 -23.41 1.49
N TRP A 193 -30.02 -24.64 1.62
CA TRP A 193 -30.73 -25.83 1.20
C TRP A 193 -31.17 -26.63 2.44
N PRO A 194 -32.42 -27.11 2.52
CA PRO A 194 -32.96 -27.74 3.73
C PRO A 194 -32.50 -29.19 3.93
N PHE A 195 -31.81 -29.79 2.95
CA PHE A 195 -31.34 -31.19 3.00
C PHE A 195 -29.81 -31.29 2.91
N LYS A 196 -29.29 -32.50 3.14
CA LYS A 196 -27.88 -32.81 2.89
C LYS A 196 -27.57 -32.57 1.40
N LEU A 197 -26.48 -31.87 1.14
CA LEU A 197 -26.06 -31.53 -0.22
C LEU A 197 -25.33 -32.72 -0.84
N SER A 198 -25.51 -32.91 -2.14
CA SER A 198 -24.62 -33.76 -2.94
C SER A 198 -23.27 -33.07 -3.15
N ASP A 199 -22.24 -33.83 -3.53
CA ASP A 199 -20.91 -33.27 -3.86
C ASP A 199 -20.98 -32.23 -4.98
N GLN A 200 -21.83 -32.45 -5.99
CA GLN A 200 -22.05 -31.48 -7.06
C GLN A 200 -22.65 -30.16 -6.53
N GLN A 201 -23.60 -30.24 -5.58
CA GLN A 201 -24.18 -29.06 -4.95
C GLN A 201 -23.19 -28.36 -4.01
N LEU A 202 -22.30 -29.11 -3.36
CA LEU A 202 -21.20 -28.57 -2.56
C LEU A 202 -20.17 -27.82 -3.41
N ASP A 203 -19.74 -28.38 -4.53
CA ASP A 203 -18.82 -27.68 -5.46
C ASP A 203 -19.49 -26.44 -6.08
N THR A 204 -20.76 -26.53 -6.45
CA THR A 204 -21.53 -25.36 -6.94
C THR A 204 -21.56 -24.26 -5.87
N ARG A 205 -21.78 -24.62 -4.60
CA ARG A 205 -21.75 -23.68 -3.49
C ARG A 205 -20.36 -23.10 -3.26
N ARG A 206 -19.31 -23.93 -3.30
CA ARG A 206 -17.91 -23.50 -3.18
C ARG A 206 -17.57 -22.41 -4.20
N ARG A 207 -17.88 -22.64 -5.49
CA ARG A 207 -17.69 -21.65 -6.57
C ARG A 207 -18.47 -20.36 -6.32
N GLY A 208 -19.72 -20.46 -5.90
CA GLY A 208 -20.55 -19.29 -5.61
C GLY A 208 -20.03 -18.48 -4.40
N LEU A 209 -19.47 -19.14 -3.39
CA LEU A 209 -18.83 -18.48 -2.25
C LEU A 209 -17.51 -17.81 -2.65
N GLU A 210 -16.73 -18.45 -3.53
CA GLU A 210 -15.49 -17.88 -4.10
C GLU A 210 -15.78 -16.60 -4.89
N GLN A 211 -16.75 -16.65 -5.82
CA GLN A 211 -17.19 -15.47 -6.59
C GLN A 211 -17.73 -14.35 -5.69
N TYR A 212 -18.43 -14.72 -4.62
CA TYR A 212 -18.93 -13.74 -3.64
C TYR A 212 -17.77 -13.04 -2.93
N LEU A 213 -16.80 -13.80 -2.42
CA LEU A 213 -15.61 -13.25 -1.77
C LEU A 213 -14.78 -12.40 -2.73
N ASP A 214 -14.54 -12.87 -3.94
CA ASP A 214 -13.84 -12.12 -4.98
C ASP A 214 -14.50 -10.75 -5.20
N LYS A 215 -15.83 -10.70 -5.34
CA LYS A 215 -16.56 -9.45 -5.52
C LYS A 215 -16.42 -8.49 -4.34
N ILE A 216 -16.65 -8.95 -3.11
CA ILE A 216 -16.61 -8.05 -1.94
C ILE A 216 -15.18 -7.64 -1.58
N CYS A 217 -14.20 -8.52 -1.75
CA CYS A 217 -12.80 -8.22 -1.44
C CYS A 217 -12.14 -7.37 -2.55
N SER A 218 -12.71 -7.36 -3.76
CA SER A 218 -12.27 -6.47 -4.84
C SER A 218 -12.54 -5.00 -4.58
N VAL A 219 -13.44 -4.65 -3.66
CA VAL A 219 -13.79 -3.24 -3.35
C VAL A 219 -13.11 -2.85 -2.05
N ARG A 220 -12.21 -1.86 -2.09
CA ARG A 220 -11.30 -1.56 -0.97
C ARG A 220 -12.03 -1.23 0.33
N VAL A 221 -12.99 -0.31 0.29
CA VAL A 221 -13.75 0.12 1.47
C VAL A 221 -14.51 -1.03 2.15
N ILE A 222 -15.00 -2.00 1.37
CA ILE A 222 -15.69 -3.19 1.90
C ILE A 222 -14.67 -4.20 2.42
N SER A 223 -13.59 -4.42 1.67
CA SER A 223 -12.59 -5.39 2.03
C SER A 223 -11.80 -5.01 3.27
N ASP A 224 -11.57 -3.73 3.49
CA ASP A 224 -10.81 -3.19 4.62
C ASP A 224 -11.72 -2.94 5.84
N CYS A 225 -13.04 -3.19 5.74
CA CYS A 225 -13.94 -3.06 6.88
C CYS A 225 -13.72 -4.19 7.91
N ASP A 226 -14.03 -3.89 9.17
CA ASP A 226 -13.79 -4.78 10.30
C ASP A 226 -14.47 -6.15 10.11
N LEU A 227 -15.67 -6.18 9.51
CA LEU A 227 -16.40 -7.43 9.27
C LEU A 227 -15.66 -8.38 8.33
N VAL A 228 -15.13 -7.86 7.21
CA VAL A 228 -14.38 -8.69 6.24
C VAL A 228 -13.04 -9.09 6.82
N GLN A 229 -12.35 -8.16 7.47
CA GLN A 229 -11.06 -8.42 8.11
C GLN A 229 -11.19 -9.49 9.21
N GLU A 230 -12.21 -9.42 10.06
CA GLU A 230 -12.52 -10.44 11.06
C GLU A 230 -12.88 -11.78 10.40
N PHE A 231 -13.72 -11.76 9.36
CA PHE A 231 -14.10 -12.97 8.65
C PHE A 231 -12.90 -13.69 8.00
N LEU A 232 -11.94 -12.96 7.44
CA LEU A 232 -10.73 -13.50 6.83
C LEU A 232 -9.63 -13.83 7.85
N SER A 233 -9.64 -13.22 9.04
CA SER A 233 -8.60 -13.39 10.07
C SER A 233 -8.97 -14.32 11.22
N ALA A 234 -10.24 -14.58 11.49
CA ALA A 234 -10.63 -15.47 12.58
C ALA A 234 -10.68 -16.94 12.12
N ASP A 235 -10.12 -17.85 12.92
CA ASP A 235 -10.45 -19.27 12.86
C ASP A 235 -11.44 -19.53 13.99
N VAL A 236 -12.74 -19.60 13.70
CA VAL A 236 -13.75 -19.92 14.73
C VAL A 236 -13.75 -21.43 15.07
N TYR A 237 -12.92 -22.24 14.41
CA TYR A 237 -12.90 -23.70 14.56
C TYR A 237 -11.62 -24.31 15.10
N GLN A 238 -10.71 -23.52 15.66
CA GLN A 238 -9.61 -24.08 16.41
C GLN A 238 -9.59 -23.48 17.79
N ASP A 239 -9.89 -24.35 18.75
CA ASP A 239 -9.34 -24.29 20.11
C ASP A 239 -7.92 -23.69 20.02
N ASP A 240 -7.61 -22.70 20.86
CA ASP A 240 -6.31 -22.01 20.93
C ASP A 240 -5.10 -22.98 21.09
N SER A 241 -5.37 -24.28 21.25
CA SER A 241 -4.44 -25.39 21.31
C SER A 241 -3.85 -25.86 19.96
N VAL A 242 -4.47 -25.55 18.81
CA VAL A 242 -3.97 -26.05 17.51
C VAL A 242 -3.05 -25.03 16.83
N SER A 243 -1.76 -25.24 17.06
CA SER A 243 -0.68 -24.42 16.50
C SER A 243 -0.46 -24.72 15.01
N ILE A 244 -1.20 -24.05 14.12
CA ILE A 244 -1.04 -24.18 12.65
C ILE A 244 0.31 -23.60 12.21
N ASP A 245 1.04 -24.40 11.42
CA ASP A 245 2.23 -23.94 10.69
C ASP A 245 1.81 -23.21 9.42
N ILE A 246 2.29 -21.97 9.26
CA ILE A 246 2.04 -21.12 8.10
C ILE A 246 3.37 -20.75 7.45
N GLU A 247 3.38 -20.55 6.13
CA GLU A 247 4.55 -20.04 5.42
C GLU A 247 4.56 -18.50 5.43
N ILE A 248 5.61 -17.92 6.01
CA ILE A 248 5.86 -16.48 5.98
C ILE A 248 7.01 -16.16 5.03
N LYS A 249 6.94 -14.98 4.40
CA LYS A 249 7.98 -14.46 3.50
C LYS A 249 8.45 -13.11 4.03
N ILE A 250 9.75 -12.94 4.21
CA ILE A 250 10.35 -11.70 4.68
C ILE A 250 11.38 -11.24 3.66
N MET A 251 11.25 -10.01 3.20
CA MET A 251 12.20 -9.39 2.27
C MET A 251 13.47 -8.96 3.00
N LEU A 252 14.61 -9.44 2.54
CA LEU A 252 15.93 -9.08 3.06
C LEU A 252 16.45 -7.80 2.40
N PRO A 253 17.47 -7.12 2.98
CA PRO A 253 18.05 -5.90 2.41
C PRO A 253 18.58 -6.05 0.98
N ASP A 254 19.05 -7.23 0.61
CA ASP A 254 19.51 -7.55 -0.75
C ASP A 254 18.37 -7.81 -1.76
N ARG A 255 17.11 -7.61 -1.34
CA ARG A 255 15.85 -7.86 -2.06
C ARG A 255 15.51 -9.34 -2.27
N SER A 256 16.29 -10.26 -1.70
CA SER A 256 15.91 -11.67 -1.67
C SER A 256 14.78 -11.92 -0.66
N LEU A 257 14.03 -13.02 -0.85
CA LEU A 257 12.96 -13.43 0.06
C LEU A 257 13.43 -14.60 0.94
N SER A 258 13.42 -14.40 2.25
CA SER A 258 13.54 -15.50 3.22
C SER A 258 12.16 -16.09 3.48
N ILE A 259 11.99 -17.38 3.15
CA ILE A 259 10.71 -18.10 3.26
C ILE A 259 10.86 -19.22 4.29
N PHE A 260 9.99 -19.27 5.29
CA PHE A 260 10.02 -20.31 6.33
C PHE A 260 8.67 -20.49 7.00
N LYS A 261 8.52 -21.59 7.74
CA LYS A 261 7.30 -21.89 8.49
C LYS A 261 7.36 -21.30 9.90
N ILE A 262 6.27 -20.69 10.35
CA ILE A 262 6.08 -20.20 11.72
C ILE A 262 4.74 -20.68 12.26
N LYS A 263 4.53 -20.55 13.57
CA LYS A 263 3.19 -20.72 14.13
C LYS A 263 2.35 -19.48 13.84
N ARG A 264 1.05 -19.67 13.57
CA ARG A 264 0.10 -18.57 13.32
C ARG A 264 0.17 -17.45 14.36
N LEU A 265 0.31 -17.81 15.63
CA LEU A 265 0.37 -16.88 16.77
C LEU A 265 1.82 -16.54 17.17
N SER A 266 2.80 -16.76 16.30
CA SER A 266 4.17 -16.33 16.58
C SER A 266 4.26 -14.81 16.61
N THR A 267 4.86 -14.27 17.67
CA THR A 267 5.10 -12.83 17.80
C THR A 267 6.26 -12.37 16.91
N ALA A 268 6.36 -11.07 16.64
CA ALA A 268 7.42 -10.49 15.82
C ALA A 268 8.81 -10.84 16.37
N ASN A 269 8.96 -10.88 17.71
CA ASN A 269 10.21 -11.30 18.34
C ASN A 269 10.55 -12.78 18.03
N GLN A 270 9.57 -13.68 18.10
CA GLN A 270 9.79 -15.10 17.79
C GLN A 270 10.12 -15.30 16.30
N VAL A 271 9.43 -14.59 15.41
CA VAL A 271 9.70 -14.64 13.97
C VAL A 271 11.09 -14.07 13.66
N TYR A 272 11.48 -12.99 14.32
CA TYR A 272 12.80 -12.37 14.19
C TYR A 272 13.91 -13.34 14.61
N GLU A 273 13.78 -14.00 15.76
CA GLU A 273 14.72 -15.01 16.25
C GLU A 273 14.93 -16.18 15.28
N ILE A 274 13.85 -16.65 14.65
CA ILE A 274 13.94 -17.69 13.61
C ILE A 274 14.67 -17.16 12.38
N LEU A 275 14.35 -15.93 11.96
CA LEU A 275 14.93 -15.30 10.79
C LEU A 275 16.45 -15.10 10.94
N ILE A 276 16.91 -14.49 12.03
CA ILE A 276 18.34 -14.18 12.23
C ILE A 276 19.19 -15.45 12.26
N LYS A 277 18.67 -16.53 12.87
CA LYS A 277 19.32 -17.85 12.87
C LYS A 277 19.37 -18.45 11.48
N LYS A 278 18.27 -18.34 10.71
CA LYS A 278 18.16 -18.85 9.35
C LYS A 278 19.11 -18.16 8.38
N ILE A 279 19.23 -16.83 8.46
CA ILE A 279 20.11 -16.05 7.57
C ILE A 279 21.56 -15.99 8.06
N GLY A 280 21.83 -16.44 9.29
CA GLY A 280 23.17 -16.39 9.87
C GLY A 280 23.63 -14.98 10.23
N LEU A 281 22.71 -14.10 10.66
CA LEU A 281 23.08 -12.76 11.12
C LEU A 281 23.94 -12.88 12.39
N PRO A 282 25.15 -12.29 12.42
CA PRO A 282 26.00 -12.39 13.60
C PRO A 282 25.33 -11.81 14.84
N GLU A 283 25.45 -12.49 15.97
CA GLU A 283 24.84 -12.10 17.25
C GLU A 283 25.14 -10.62 17.64
N PRO A 284 26.36 -10.08 17.46
CA PRO A 284 26.63 -8.67 17.76
C PRO A 284 25.90 -7.67 16.84
N CYS A 285 25.44 -8.11 15.66
CA CYS A 285 24.70 -7.28 14.70
C CYS A 285 23.19 -7.31 14.96
N ALA A 286 22.66 -8.41 15.51
CA ALA A 286 21.22 -8.60 15.69
C ALA A 286 20.49 -7.46 16.43
N PRO A 287 21.06 -6.79 17.45
CA PRO A 287 20.38 -5.68 18.11
C PRO A 287 20.13 -4.44 17.23
N TYR A 288 20.66 -4.40 16.01
CA TYR A 288 20.55 -3.26 15.10
C TYR A 288 19.63 -3.51 13.90
N PHE A 289 19.12 -4.74 13.74
CA PHE A 289 18.17 -5.10 12.70
C PHE A 289 16.82 -5.45 13.31
N TYR A 290 15.74 -5.13 12.60
CA TYR A 290 14.38 -5.36 13.08
C TYR A 290 13.45 -5.74 11.92
N LEU A 291 12.31 -6.34 12.25
CA LEU A 291 11.23 -6.54 11.30
C LEU A 291 10.45 -5.24 11.08
N PHE A 292 10.15 -4.96 9.82
CA PHE A 292 9.40 -3.79 9.38
C PHE A 292 8.19 -4.22 8.53
N GLU A 293 7.14 -3.42 8.60
CA GLU A 293 5.99 -3.45 7.71
C GLU A 293 6.19 -2.39 6.63
N MET A 294 6.02 -2.77 5.37
CA MET A 294 6.01 -1.88 4.21
C MET A 294 4.57 -1.53 3.87
N LEU A 295 4.26 -0.23 3.86
CA LEU A 295 2.94 0.31 3.56
C LEU A 295 2.82 0.73 2.08
N ASP A 296 1.59 0.91 1.62
CA ASP A 296 1.27 1.23 0.22
C ASP A 296 1.84 2.57 -0.27
N ASP A 297 1.97 3.53 0.65
CA ASP A 297 2.55 4.85 0.39
C ASP A 297 4.08 4.84 0.34
N GLY A 298 4.70 3.67 0.53
CA GLY A 298 6.14 3.47 0.56
C GLY A 298 6.78 3.75 1.92
N PHE A 299 6.01 4.14 2.94
CA PHE A 299 6.53 4.28 4.29
C PHE A 299 6.74 2.90 4.93
N GLU A 300 7.78 2.78 5.74
CA GLU A 300 8.13 1.54 6.44
C GLU A 300 8.12 1.81 7.95
N ARG A 301 7.42 0.98 8.73
CA ARG A 301 7.42 1.08 10.20
C ARG A 301 8.00 -0.18 10.84
N LYS A 302 8.73 -0.02 11.94
CA LYS A 302 9.18 -1.15 12.76
C LYS A 302 7.99 -1.85 13.42
N LEU A 303 8.00 -3.17 13.44
CA LEU A 303 7.05 -3.98 14.22
C LEU A 303 7.40 -3.96 15.71
N HIS A 304 6.40 -3.81 16.56
CA HIS A 304 6.53 -4.08 17.99
C HIS A 304 6.75 -5.58 18.25
N SER A 305 7.49 -5.92 19.30
CA SER A 305 7.90 -7.31 19.62
C SER A 305 6.73 -8.28 19.75
N ASP A 306 5.58 -7.77 20.21
CA ASP A 306 4.38 -8.53 20.53
C ASP A 306 3.33 -8.49 19.42
N GLU A 307 3.58 -7.79 18.31
CA GLU A 307 2.74 -7.88 17.12
C GLU A 307 2.86 -9.27 16.48
N TYR A 308 1.84 -9.68 15.71
CA TYR A 308 1.81 -10.98 15.04
C TYR A 308 2.05 -10.80 13.53
N PRO A 309 3.24 -11.12 13.00
CA PRO A 309 3.57 -10.89 11.59
C PRO A 309 2.60 -11.55 10.61
N HIS A 310 2.01 -12.69 10.98
CA HIS A 310 0.97 -13.32 10.17
C HIS A 310 -0.28 -12.45 10.04
N ARG A 311 -0.75 -11.84 11.13
CA ARG A 311 -1.92 -10.96 11.12
C ARG A 311 -1.67 -9.75 10.21
N ILE A 312 -0.49 -9.14 10.31
CA ILE A 312 -0.07 -8.03 9.45
C ILE A 312 -0.04 -8.48 7.98
N PHE A 313 0.52 -9.66 7.72
CA PHE A 313 0.55 -10.24 6.38
C PHE A 313 -0.85 -10.45 5.80
N ILE A 314 -1.82 -10.90 6.61
CA ILE A 314 -3.22 -11.03 6.19
C ILE A 314 -3.85 -9.66 5.93
N GLN A 315 -3.65 -8.68 6.83
CA GLN A 315 -4.21 -7.34 6.65
C GLN A 315 -3.72 -6.69 5.35
N ASN A 316 -2.46 -6.90 5.00
CA ASN A 316 -1.84 -6.33 3.78
C ASN A 316 -1.72 -7.33 2.62
N CYS A 317 -2.35 -8.50 2.72
CA CYS A 317 -2.29 -9.52 1.65
C CYS A 317 -2.84 -9.00 0.32
N CYS A 318 -3.55 -7.87 0.41
CA CYS A 318 -4.25 -7.23 -0.66
C CYS A 318 -3.48 -6.10 -1.36
N THR A 319 -2.34 -5.68 -0.81
CA THR A 319 -1.60 -4.51 -1.29
C THR A 319 -0.14 -4.80 -1.62
N ALA A 320 0.40 -5.93 -1.15
CA ALA A 320 1.80 -6.28 -1.35
C ALA A 320 2.06 -7.22 -2.54
N ASN A 321 3.03 -6.86 -3.38
CA ASN A 321 3.41 -7.62 -4.59
C ASN A 321 3.96 -9.04 -4.30
N THR A 322 4.39 -9.34 -3.06
CA THR A 322 4.81 -10.70 -2.62
C THR A 322 4.86 -10.87 -1.09
N THR A 323 5.21 -9.80 -0.36
CA THR A 323 5.19 -9.68 1.11
C THR A 323 5.14 -8.21 1.50
N CYS A 324 4.49 -7.90 2.63
CA CYS A 324 4.52 -6.59 3.28
C CYS A 324 5.56 -6.53 4.42
N LEU A 325 6.36 -7.58 4.62
CA LEU A 325 7.31 -7.69 5.72
C LEU A 325 8.74 -7.66 5.21
N CYS A 326 9.59 -6.87 5.84
CA CYS A 326 11.01 -6.79 5.51
C CYS A 326 11.91 -6.73 6.75
N LEU A 327 13.19 -7.01 6.54
CA LEU A 327 14.26 -6.78 7.51
C LEU A 327 14.95 -5.46 7.14
N ARG A 328 15.13 -4.59 8.12
CA ARG A 328 15.89 -3.33 7.98
C ARG A 328 16.77 -3.09 9.18
N LYS A 329 17.84 -2.33 9.00
CA LYS A 329 18.58 -1.76 10.11
C LYS A 329 17.84 -0.55 10.70
N LEU A 330 18.00 -0.34 12.00
CA LEU A 330 17.62 0.90 12.67
C LEU A 330 18.83 1.43 13.43
N ILE A 331 19.65 2.22 12.73
CA ILE A 331 20.89 2.82 13.22
C ILE A 331 20.95 4.26 12.72
N PHE A 332 21.30 5.21 13.58
CA PHE A 332 21.42 6.62 13.20
C PHE A 332 22.87 7.11 13.22
N SER A 333 23.68 6.58 14.13
CA SER A 333 25.07 6.96 14.35
C SER A 333 26.02 6.27 13.37
N PRO A 334 26.78 7.05 12.57
CA PRO A 334 27.87 6.50 11.75
C PRO A 334 28.90 5.74 12.58
N THR A 335 29.18 6.18 13.80
CA THR A 335 30.17 5.53 14.69
C THR A 335 29.77 4.10 15.03
N ILE A 336 28.49 3.87 15.34
CA ILE A 336 27.96 2.54 15.67
C ILE A 336 27.85 1.68 14.41
N GLU A 337 27.34 2.25 13.31
CA GLU A 337 27.23 1.56 12.03
C GLU A 337 28.59 1.04 11.54
N ASN A 338 29.64 1.85 11.69
CA ASN A 338 31.01 1.49 11.31
C ASN A 338 31.56 0.27 12.08
N GLN A 339 31.09 0.02 13.32
CA GLN A 339 31.49 -1.17 14.08
C GLN A 339 30.93 -2.47 13.50
N LEU A 340 29.82 -2.38 12.74
CA LEU A 340 29.17 -3.53 12.12
C LEU A 340 29.82 -3.92 10.78
N LEU A 341 30.52 -2.99 10.12
CA LEU A 341 31.11 -3.20 8.79
C LEU A 341 32.22 -4.26 8.74
N LYS A 342 32.72 -4.70 9.90
CA LYS A 342 33.64 -5.83 10.01
C LYS A 342 32.97 -7.18 9.76
N TYR A 343 31.65 -7.26 9.88
CA TYR A 343 30.87 -8.46 9.62
C TYR A 343 30.35 -8.42 8.18
N GLN A 344 30.78 -9.35 7.33
CA GLN A 344 30.45 -9.36 5.89
C GLN A 344 28.94 -9.22 5.64
N LEU A 345 28.11 -10.09 6.23
CA LEU A 345 26.66 -10.07 5.98
C LEU A 345 26.01 -8.74 6.40
N ALA A 346 26.42 -8.17 7.55
CA ALA A 346 25.92 -6.88 7.99
C ALA A 346 26.37 -5.75 7.07
N ARG A 347 27.64 -5.76 6.62
CA ARG A 347 28.16 -4.81 5.63
C ARG A 347 27.37 -4.87 4.33
N ASP A 348 27.12 -6.06 3.80
CA ASP A 348 26.36 -6.25 2.56
C ASP A 348 24.95 -5.66 2.70
N TYR A 349 24.28 -5.92 3.83
CA TYR A 349 22.95 -5.37 4.10
C TYR A 349 22.95 -3.85 4.27
N ILE A 350 23.89 -3.30 5.03
CA ILE A 350 24.03 -1.85 5.22
C ILE A 350 24.30 -1.16 3.87
N TYR A 351 25.19 -1.74 3.05
CA TYR A 351 25.48 -1.24 1.71
C TYR A 351 24.23 -1.24 0.83
N ARG A 352 23.46 -2.33 0.81
CA ARG A 352 22.22 -2.43 0.03
C ARG A 352 21.16 -1.42 0.46
N GLU A 353 21.00 -1.21 1.77
CA GLU A 353 20.09 -0.18 2.29
C GLU A 353 20.55 1.23 1.94
N ALA A 354 21.87 1.50 1.99
CA ALA A 354 22.43 2.79 1.56
C ALA A 354 22.13 3.07 0.09
N VAL A 355 22.38 2.09 -0.79
CA VAL A 355 22.05 2.19 -2.22
C VAL A 355 20.56 2.47 -2.42
N ASP A 356 19.70 1.75 -1.71
CA ASP A 356 18.25 1.88 -1.83
C ASP A 356 17.76 3.28 -1.39
N GLN A 357 18.17 3.76 -0.22
CA GLN A 357 17.80 5.09 0.29
C GLN A 357 18.28 6.24 -0.62
N LEU A 358 19.55 6.19 -1.07
CA LEU A 358 20.10 7.21 -1.97
C LEU A 358 19.39 7.18 -3.33
N SER A 359 19.04 6.01 -3.84
CA SER A 359 18.37 5.87 -5.14
C SER A 359 16.95 6.45 -5.17
N ARG A 360 16.24 6.41 -4.03
CA ARG A 360 14.89 6.95 -3.87
C ARG A 360 14.87 8.46 -3.62
N SER A 361 15.98 9.06 -3.23
CA SER A 361 16.04 10.49 -2.89
C SER A 361 16.10 11.37 -4.14
N GLU A 362 15.16 12.31 -4.24
CA GLU A 362 15.16 13.36 -5.28
C GLU A 362 16.37 14.30 -5.15
N ASN A 363 16.88 14.46 -3.92
CA ASN A 363 18.04 15.30 -3.62
C ASN A 363 19.39 14.64 -3.99
N PHE A 364 19.37 13.42 -4.51
CA PHE A 364 20.58 12.68 -4.87
C PHE A 364 20.94 12.85 -6.36
N THR A 365 21.90 13.75 -6.63
CA THR A 365 22.21 14.25 -7.98
C THR A 365 22.91 13.22 -8.88
N ILE A 366 22.82 13.43 -10.20
CA ILE A 366 23.48 12.58 -11.23
C ILE A 366 25.01 12.55 -11.06
N ASN A 367 25.61 13.68 -10.66
CA ASN A 367 27.05 13.74 -10.43
C ASN A 367 27.47 12.86 -9.25
N GLN A 368 26.73 12.92 -8.13
CA GLN A 368 26.98 12.05 -6.99
C GLN A 368 26.79 10.57 -7.34
N ARG A 369 25.75 10.22 -8.12
CA ARG A 369 25.54 8.86 -8.65
C ARG A 369 26.71 8.35 -9.47
N SER A 370 27.35 9.24 -10.25
CA SER A 370 28.46 8.88 -11.13
C SER A 370 29.74 8.64 -10.34
N THR A 371 30.02 9.46 -9.32
CA THR A 371 31.14 9.27 -8.39
C THR A 371 31.07 7.94 -7.64
N LEU A 372 29.87 7.52 -7.24
CA LEU A 372 29.70 6.28 -6.47
C LEU A 372 29.95 4.98 -7.26
N LYS A 373 30.01 5.02 -8.60
CA LYS A 373 30.25 3.81 -9.42
C LYS A 373 31.64 3.20 -9.21
N THR A 374 32.60 3.98 -8.72
CA THR A 374 33.98 3.53 -8.52
C THR A 374 34.25 3.10 -7.09
N PHE A 375 33.31 3.29 -6.16
CA PHE A 375 33.52 3.05 -4.74
C PHE A 375 33.33 1.57 -4.42
N ASP A 376 34.14 1.06 -3.49
CA ASP A 376 33.83 -0.19 -2.82
C ASP A 376 32.66 -0.03 -1.82
N GLU A 377 32.20 -1.14 -1.23
CA GLU A 377 31.07 -1.14 -0.30
C GLU A 377 31.28 -0.20 0.90
N ILE A 378 32.50 -0.17 1.47
CA ILE A 378 32.82 0.62 2.65
C ILE A 378 32.94 2.09 2.29
N GLU A 379 33.58 2.40 1.17
CA GLU A 379 33.68 3.76 0.63
C GLU A 379 32.29 4.33 0.32
N TYR A 380 31.41 3.53 -0.27
CA TYR A 380 30.02 3.92 -0.52
C TYR A 380 29.28 4.24 0.77
N ILE A 381 29.34 3.35 1.77
CA ILE A 381 28.68 3.57 3.05
C ILE A 381 29.22 4.84 3.74
N LYS A 382 30.53 5.02 3.76
CA LYS A 382 31.16 6.22 4.35
C LYS A 382 30.74 7.50 3.64
N TYR A 383 30.60 7.47 2.32
CA TYR A 383 30.07 8.61 1.57
C TYR A 383 28.61 8.87 1.90
N ALA A 384 27.77 7.83 1.94
CA ALA A 384 26.37 7.95 2.34
C ALA A 384 26.22 8.57 3.73
N GLN A 385 27.08 8.20 4.69
CA GLN A 385 27.13 8.79 6.04
C GLN A 385 27.38 10.31 6.05
N THR A 386 27.99 10.88 4.99
CA THR A 386 28.17 12.34 4.87
C THR A 386 26.89 13.07 4.43
N LEU A 387 25.94 12.35 3.83
CA LEU A 387 24.66 12.88 3.33
C LEU A 387 23.58 12.76 4.40
N THR A 388 23.77 13.47 5.52
CA THR A 388 22.98 13.32 6.75
C THR A 388 21.51 13.71 6.63
N ASP A 389 21.11 14.49 5.61
CA ASP A 389 19.70 14.81 5.33
C ASP A 389 19.03 13.76 4.40
N ILE A 390 19.77 12.71 3.97
CA ILE A 390 19.28 11.64 3.10
C ILE A 390 19.42 10.27 3.78
N TYR A 391 20.67 9.88 4.09
CA TYR A 391 20.98 8.57 4.62
C TYR A 391 20.76 8.51 6.13
N ASN A 392 20.19 7.41 6.63
CA ASN A 392 19.81 7.25 8.04
C ASN A 392 18.90 8.37 8.55
N THR A 393 18.10 8.95 7.65
CA THR A 393 17.05 9.91 7.96
C THR A 393 15.70 9.23 7.78
N ILE A 394 14.86 9.27 8.82
CA ILE A 394 13.48 8.79 8.75
C ILE A 394 12.58 9.99 8.60
N THR A 395 11.76 9.99 7.55
CA THR A 395 10.72 11.00 7.32
C THR A 395 9.37 10.35 7.49
N PHE A 396 8.62 10.79 8.49
CA PHE A 396 7.29 10.28 8.80
C PHE A 396 6.25 10.87 7.83
N PRO A 397 5.14 10.15 7.59
CA PRO A 397 4.01 10.68 6.86
C PRO A 397 3.45 11.94 7.49
N LEU A 398 2.68 12.68 6.70
CA LEU A 398 2.09 13.96 7.08
C LEU A 398 1.30 13.84 8.40
N CYS A 399 1.63 14.71 9.35
CA CYS A 399 1.06 14.76 10.68
C CYS A 399 0.29 16.07 10.88
N PRO A 400 -0.96 16.06 11.35
CA PRO A 400 -1.61 17.26 11.86
C PRO A 400 -0.85 17.82 13.06
N CYS A 401 -0.64 19.15 13.11
CA CYS A 401 0.06 19.81 14.21
C CYS A 401 -0.80 20.88 14.87
N SER A 402 -1.22 20.60 16.11
CA SER A 402 -2.03 21.53 16.92
C SER A 402 -1.34 22.86 17.25
N SER A 403 -0.01 22.93 17.11
CA SER A 403 0.76 24.16 17.34
C SER A 403 0.71 25.14 16.16
N ARG A 404 0.15 24.75 15.01
CA ARG A 404 -0.01 25.63 13.83
C ARG A 404 -1.43 26.21 13.79
N LYS A 405 -1.54 27.49 13.41
CA LYS A 405 -2.84 28.13 13.11
C LYS A 405 -3.44 27.46 11.85
N ASP A 406 -4.77 27.42 11.75
CA ASP A 406 -5.54 26.95 10.59
C ASP A 406 -5.38 25.47 10.19
N ASN A 407 -5.26 24.54 11.16
CA ASN A 407 -5.07 23.10 10.89
C ASN A 407 -3.83 22.77 10.03
N GLY A 408 -2.75 23.53 10.21
CA GLY A 408 -1.50 23.31 9.50
C GLY A 408 -0.91 21.91 9.73
N CYS A 409 -0.46 21.28 8.65
CA CYS A 409 0.19 19.97 8.69
C CYS A 409 1.71 20.14 8.84
N ILE A 410 2.37 19.08 9.27
CA ILE A 410 3.83 19.01 9.33
C ILE A 410 4.32 17.66 8.82
N ILE A 411 5.54 17.67 8.27
CA ILE A 411 6.33 16.48 8.01
C ILE A 411 7.45 16.43 9.03
N VAL A 412 7.56 15.31 9.73
CA VAL A 412 8.56 15.09 10.77
C VAL A 412 9.69 14.29 10.17
N SER A 413 10.91 14.82 10.22
CA SER A 413 12.11 14.08 9.85
C SER A 413 13.09 14.03 11.02
N LEU A 414 13.80 12.91 11.17
CA LEU A 414 14.80 12.74 12.22
C LEU A 414 16.03 11.98 11.72
N ASN A 415 17.18 12.37 12.25
CA ASN A 415 18.47 11.72 12.02
C ASN A 415 19.35 11.85 13.29
N SER A 416 20.60 11.39 13.23
CA SER A 416 21.52 11.44 14.37
C SER A 416 21.85 12.86 14.87
N ALA A 417 21.68 13.89 14.05
CA ALA A 417 21.99 15.27 14.43
C ALA A 417 20.79 15.97 15.07
N ARG A 418 19.59 15.80 14.52
CA ARG A 418 18.41 16.57 14.92
C ARG A 418 17.08 15.88 14.59
N LEU A 419 16.05 16.34 15.28
CA LEU A 419 14.65 16.26 14.87
C LEU A 419 14.28 17.54 14.12
N ARG A 420 13.58 17.43 13.01
CA ARG A 420 13.12 18.54 12.19
C ARG A 420 11.63 18.44 11.90
N LEU A 421 10.94 19.56 12.05
CA LEU A 421 9.54 19.71 11.69
C LEU A 421 9.45 20.66 10.50
N HIS A 422 8.93 20.19 9.38
CA HIS A 422 8.63 21.00 8.21
C HIS A 422 7.16 21.35 8.18
N ALA A 423 6.82 22.63 8.11
CA ALA A 423 5.46 23.03 7.82
C ALA A 423 5.08 22.61 6.38
N CYS A 424 3.88 22.06 6.22
CA CYS A 424 3.31 21.76 4.92
C CYS A 424 1.80 22.05 4.90
N SER A 425 1.29 22.25 3.69
CA SER A 425 -0.14 22.28 3.40
C SER A 425 -0.77 20.89 3.53
N ALA A 426 -2.10 20.81 3.53
CA ALA A 426 -2.84 19.55 3.65
C ALA A 426 -2.59 18.58 2.47
N ASP A 427 -2.20 19.10 1.29
CA ASP A 427 -1.77 18.32 0.13
C ASP A 427 -0.28 17.94 0.17
N GLY A 428 0.42 18.23 1.27
CA GLY A 428 1.81 17.82 1.50
C GLY A 428 2.87 18.71 0.85
N LYS A 429 2.51 19.87 0.31
CA LYS A 429 3.51 20.82 -0.22
C LYS A 429 4.21 21.53 0.92
N LEU A 430 5.54 21.51 0.89
CA LEU A 430 6.38 22.17 1.89
C LEU A 430 6.23 23.69 1.81
N GLU A 431 6.07 24.33 2.97
CA GLU A 431 6.11 25.78 3.09
C GLU A 431 7.56 26.22 3.28
N GLU A 432 8.14 26.84 2.24
CA GLU A 432 9.53 27.29 2.27
C GLU A 432 9.81 28.23 3.46
N GLY A 433 10.96 28.03 4.11
CA GLY A 433 11.40 28.83 5.26
C GLY A 433 10.73 28.51 6.60
N HIS A 434 9.73 27.64 6.65
CA HIS A 434 8.97 27.31 7.87
C HIS A 434 9.39 25.96 8.46
N THR A 435 10.66 25.85 8.84
CA THR A 435 11.25 24.66 9.48
C THR A 435 11.62 24.92 10.92
N ALA A 436 11.38 23.95 11.81
CA ALA A 436 11.83 23.99 13.19
C ALA A 436 12.78 22.81 13.47
N ASP A 437 14.03 23.14 13.80
CA ASP A 437 15.07 22.17 14.15
C ASP A 437 15.24 22.06 15.67
N PHE A 438 15.37 20.83 16.14
CA PHE A 438 15.56 20.47 17.54
C PHE A 438 16.74 19.51 17.67
N GLU A 439 17.83 19.98 18.27
CA GLU A 439 18.95 19.13 18.64
C GLU A 439 18.54 18.16 19.77
N TRP A 440 19.09 16.95 19.75
CA TRP A 440 18.75 15.93 20.75
C TRP A 440 19.05 16.37 22.19
N ALA A 441 20.05 17.22 22.38
CA ALA A 441 20.46 17.75 23.69
C ALA A 441 19.41 18.69 24.34
N ILE A 442 18.56 19.33 23.55
CA ILE A 442 17.54 20.25 24.08
C ILE A 442 16.20 19.57 24.38
N ILE A 443 16.01 18.34 23.92
CA ILE A 443 14.81 17.53 24.19
C ILE A 443 15.00 16.87 25.56
N GLN A 444 14.12 17.21 26.50
CA GLN A 444 14.23 16.78 27.91
C GLN A 444 13.44 15.52 28.22
N ARG A 445 12.26 15.37 27.61
CA ARG A 445 11.40 14.20 27.79
C ARG A 445 10.51 13.97 26.58
N TYR A 446 10.08 12.74 26.40
CA TYR A 446 9.13 12.34 25.36
C TYR A 446 8.28 11.16 25.84
N TYR A 447 7.02 11.10 25.39
CA TYR A 447 6.05 10.07 25.79
C TYR A 447 4.89 9.99 24.80
N ILE A 448 4.16 8.88 24.84
CA ILE A 448 2.92 8.68 24.08
C ILE A 448 1.73 8.93 25.00
N GLN A 449 0.75 9.70 24.53
CA GLN A 449 -0.51 9.94 25.23
C GLN A 449 -1.68 9.83 24.23
N GLY A 450 -2.37 8.70 24.26
CA GLY A 450 -3.42 8.40 23.29
C GLY A 450 -2.86 8.36 21.86
N GLN A 451 -3.43 9.18 20.96
CA GLN A 451 -2.98 9.29 19.57
C GLN A 451 -1.83 10.29 19.35
N TYR A 452 -1.30 10.86 20.43
CA TYR A 452 -0.25 11.88 20.36
C TYR A 452 1.10 11.33 20.78
N PHE A 453 2.12 11.61 19.98
CA PHE A 453 3.50 11.60 20.42
C PHE A 453 3.87 13.00 20.91
N ILE A 454 4.38 13.10 22.13
CA ILE A 454 4.70 14.37 22.77
C ILE A 454 6.17 14.38 23.13
N PHE A 455 6.88 15.42 22.72
CA PHE A 455 8.23 15.70 23.22
C PHE A 455 8.29 17.12 23.81
N GLU A 456 9.13 17.30 24.81
CA GLU A 456 9.32 18.58 25.48
C GLU A 456 10.75 19.04 25.33
N TYR A 457 10.92 20.27 24.89
CA TYR A 457 12.23 20.87 24.65
C TYR A 457 12.43 22.12 25.49
N LYS A 458 13.68 22.38 25.86
CA LYS A 458 14.09 23.58 26.57
C LYS A 458 15.35 24.14 25.92
N ARG A 459 15.23 25.31 25.29
CA ARG A 459 16.39 26.07 24.79
C ARG A 459 16.99 26.89 25.94
N SER A 460 18.26 27.27 25.83
CA SER A 460 18.92 28.13 26.82
C SER A 460 18.20 29.47 27.06
N THR A 461 17.43 29.93 26.07
CA THR A 461 16.62 31.16 26.13
C THR A 461 15.24 30.98 26.80
N MET A 462 14.90 29.76 27.25
CA MET A 462 13.59 29.45 27.83
C MET A 462 13.70 29.11 29.32
N ASP A 463 12.83 29.71 30.14
CA ASP A 463 12.75 29.41 31.57
C ASP A 463 12.14 28.02 31.82
N THR A 464 11.13 27.65 31.01
CA THR A 464 10.38 26.39 31.12
C THR A 464 10.44 25.58 29.83
N ALA A 465 10.34 24.26 29.97
CA ALA A 465 10.23 23.36 28.83
C ALA A 465 8.88 23.54 28.14
N LYS A 466 8.86 23.47 26.81
CA LYS A 466 7.64 23.57 26.01
C LYS A 466 7.31 22.22 25.36
N PRO A 467 6.05 21.75 25.47
CA PRO A 467 5.62 20.55 24.77
C PRO A 467 5.32 20.81 23.30
N VAL A 468 5.64 19.84 22.46
CA VAL A 468 5.18 19.74 21.07
C VAL A 468 4.37 18.46 20.96
N LYS A 469 3.14 18.58 20.48
CA LYS A 469 2.21 17.45 20.32
C LYS A 469 2.07 17.11 18.84
N LEU A 470 2.44 15.88 18.48
CA LEU A 470 2.38 15.34 17.12
C LEU A 470 1.28 14.29 17.07
N GLN A 471 0.27 14.50 16.23
CA GLN A 471 -0.75 13.50 15.97
C GLN A 471 -0.32 12.64 14.79
N THR A 472 -0.14 11.33 15.01
CA THR A 472 0.33 10.41 13.98
C THR A 472 -0.17 9.00 14.25
N LEU A 473 -0.35 8.19 13.20
CA LEU A 473 -0.63 6.76 13.34
C LEU A 473 0.62 5.97 13.77
N PHE A 474 1.80 6.60 13.75
CA PHE A 474 3.10 5.97 13.99
C PHE A 474 3.75 6.41 15.29
N THR A 475 2.96 6.71 16.33
CA THR A 475 3.48 7.21 17.63
C THR A 475 4.48 6.26 18.25
N GLN A 476 4.22 4.96 18.21
CA GLN A 476 5.13 3.94 18.74
C GLN A 476 6.43 3.87 17.96
N PHE A 477 6.39 3.92 16.63
CA PHE A 477 7.61 3.87 15.83
C PHE A 477 8.45 5.15 16.01
N MET A 478 7.81 6.32 16.15
CA MET A 478 8.49 7.57 16.49
C MET A 478 9.16 7.49 17.86
N TYR A 479 8.48 6.92 18.86
CA TYR A 479 9.05 6.66 20.18
C TYR A 479 10.28 5.74 20.12
N ASP A 480 10.19 4.65 19.34
CA ASP A 480 11.30 3.73 19.13
C ASP A 480 12.51 4.41 18.47
N CYS A 481 12.29 5.33 17.54
CA CYS A 481 13.36 6.13 16.92
C CYS A 481 14.07 7.00 17.96
N PHE A 482 13.32 7.70 18.82
CA PHE A 482 13.90 8.51 19.90
C PHE A 482 14.71 7.64 20.86
N GLN A 483 14.14 6.51 21.32
CA GLN A 483 14.82 5.57 22.19
C GLN A 483 16.13 5.07 21.56
N CYS A 484 16.10 4.72 20.28
CA CYS A 484 17.29 4.28 19.56
C CYS A 484 18.37 5.37 19.53
N ILE A 485 18.02 6.60 19.15
CA ILE A 485 18.96 7.72 19.09
C ILE A 485 19.56 8.04 20.46
N TYR A 486 18.74 8.12 21.52
CA TYR A 486 19.27 8.36 22.87
C TYR A 486 20.19 7.25 23.36
N ARG A 487 19.85 5.99 23.08
CA ARG A 487 20.72 4.84 23.40
C ARG A 487 22.05 4.93 22.66
N GLU A 488 22.03 5.31 21.39
CA GLU A 488 23.25 5.50 20.59
C GLU A 488 24.11 6.65 21.11
N ILE A 489 23.52 7.80 21.43
CA ILE A 489 24.22 8.95 22.03
C ILE A 489 24.89 8.52 23.35
N GLN A 490 24.19 7.79 24.21
CA GLN A 490 24.75 7.28 25.47
C GLN A 490 25.90 6.30 25.24
N ALA A 491 25.75 5.38 24.29
CA ALA A 491 26.79 4.41 23.94
C ALA A 491 28.07 5.12 23.46
N ILE A 492 27.95 6.12 22.59
CA ILE A 492 29.10 6.91 22.08
C ILE A 492 29.76 7.70 23.21
N ASN A 493 28.98 8.33 24.08
CA ASN A 493 29.51 9.05 25.24
C ASN A 493 30.29 8.15 26.19
N ASN A 494 29.88 6.88 26.32
CA ASN A 494 30.60 5.89 27.12
C ASN A 494 31.87 5.36 26.43
N MET A 495 31.95 5.38 25.09
CA MET A 495 33.16 5.02 24.36
C MET A 495 34.24 6.12 24.40
N ASN A 496 33.83 7.38 24.59
CA ASN A 496 34.72 8.54 24.64
C ASN A 496 35.24 8.88 26.05
N LYS A 497 34.74 8.18 27.08
CA LYS A 497 35.24 8.24 28.46
C LYS A 497 36.25 7.12 28.66
#